data_AF-A0A2G9N7R2-F1
#
_entry.id   AF-A0A2G9N7R2-F1
#
_cell.length_a   1.000
_cell.length_b   1.000
_cell.length_c   1.000
_cell.angle_alpha   90.00
_cell.angle_beta   90.00
_cell.angle_gamma   90.00
#
_symmetry.space_group_name_H-M   'P 1'
#
loop_
_entity.id
_entity.type
_entity.pdbx_description
1 polymer ?
#
loop_
_entity_poly.entity_id
_entity_poly.type
_entity_poly.pdbx_seq_one_letter_code
_entity_poly.pdbx_strand_id
1 'polypeptide(L)'
;MGAEGLIAGGIVLICLIIFLVILIISLAIAATVFWILMIIDCAKREFRDESTKIVWIVVLVLLGIVAAIVYYFAVKRQEDMKRKKK
;
A
#
# COMPACT_ATOMS: atom_id res chain seq x y z
N MET A 1 -1.93 -45.31 16.19
CA MET A 1 -2.07 -44.36 15.06
C MET A 1 -1.08 -44.81 13.99
N GLY A 2 -1.54 -45.37 12.87
CA GLY A 2 -0.66 -45.90 11.82
C GLY A 2 0.10 -44.78 11.11
N ALA A 3 1.24 -45.10 10.48
CA ALA A 3 2.09 -44.17 9.75
C ALA A 3 1.31 -43.30 8.74
N GLU A 4 0.25 -43.86 8.16
CA GLU A 4 -0.70 -43.21 7.25
C GLU A 4 -1.29 -41.90 7.79
N GLY A 5 -1.60 -41.84 9.10
CA GLY A 5 -2.20 -40.66 9.72
C GLY A 5 -1.21 -39.52 9.93
N LEU A 6 0.08 -39.84 10.13
CA LEU A 6 1.15 -38.86 10.28
C LEU A 6 1.49 -38.20 8.93
N ILE A 7 1.52 -39.01 7.87
CA ILE A 7 1.81 -38.55 6.50
C ILE A 7 0.67 -37.67 5.99
N ALA A 8 -0.59 -38.09 6.17
CA ALA A 8 -1.75 -37.30 5.77
C ALA A 8 -1.81 -35.94 6.50
N GLY A 9 -1.56 -35.90 7.82
CA GLY A 9 -1.52 -34.66 8.59
C GLY A 9 -0.40 -33.71 8.14
N GLY A 10 0.78 -34.25 7.86
CA GLY A 10 1.92 -33.47 7.35
C GLY A 10 1.66 -32.85 5.98
N ILE A 11 1.06 -33.59 5.05
CA ILE A 11 0.73 -33.10 3.70
C ILE A 11 -0.29 -31.97 3.78
N VAL A 12 -1.35 -32.12 4.58
CA VAL A 12 -2.39 -31.08 4.74
C VAL A 12 -1.78 -29.79 5.31
N LEU A 13 -0.88 -29.89 6.29
CA LEU A 13 -0.21 -28.73 6.87
C LEU A 13 0.68 -28.02 5.84
N ILE A 14 1.43 -28.78 5.03
CA ILE A 14 2.30 -28.23 3.98
C ILE A 14 1.45 -27.53 2.90
N CYS A 15 0.35 -28.15 2.45
CA CYS A 15 -0.56 -27.53 1.50
C CYS A 15 -1.17 -26.22 2.04
N LEU A 16 -1.54 -26.19 3.31
CA LEU A 16 -2.09 -25.00 3.95
C LEU A 16 -1.04 -23.88 4.05
N ILE A 17 0.20 -24.21 4.39
CA ILE A 17 1.31 -23.24 4.42
C ILE A 17 1.58 -22.68 3.01
N ILE A 18 1.65 -23.54 1.99
CA ILE A 18 1.86 -23.10 0.60
C ILE A 18 0.74 -22.17 0.14
N PHE A 19 -0.52 -22.50 0.46
CA PHE A 19 -1.66 -21.65 0.13
C PHE A 19 -1.56 -20.27 0.79
N LEU A 20 -1.22 -20.21 2.08
CA LEU A 20 -1.01 -18.95 2.78
C LEU A 20 0.15 -18.13 2.20
N VAL A 21 1.25 -18.78 1.83
CA VAL A 21 2.40 -18.11 1.21
C VAL A 21 2.01 -17.50 -0.13
N ILE A 22 1.29 -18.22 -0.99
CA ILE A 22 0.80 -17.71 -2.28
C ILE A 22 -0.12 -16.50 -2.07
N LEU A 23 -1.01 -16.57 -1.07
CA LEU A 23 -1.93 -15.49 -0.75
C LEU A 23 -1.18 -14.23 -0.31
N ILE A 24 -0.19 -14.38 0.57
CA ILE A 24 0.67 -13.27 1.03
C ILE A 24 1.45 -12.66 -0.14
N ILE A 25 2.05 -13.48 -1.00
CA ILE A 25 2.80 -13.01 -2.18
C ILE A 25 1.87 -12.22 -3.12
N SER A 26 0.67 -12.73 -3.35
CA SER A 26 -0.33 -12.07 -4.20
C SER A 26 -0.73 -10.71 -3.63
N LEU A 27 -0.94 -10.63 -2.31
CA LEU A 27 -1.21 -9.36 -1.62
C LEU A 27 -0.03 -8.38 -1.71
N ALA A 28 1.20 -8.88 -1.54
CA ALA A 28 2.42 -8.07 -1.62
C ALA A 28 2.61 -7.49 -3.02
N ILE A 29 2.36 -8.27 -4.07
CA ILE A 29 2.41 -7.81 -5.46
C ILE A 29 1.34 -6.74 -5.69
N ALA A 30 0.09 -6.99 -5.26
CA ALA A 30 -0.99 -6.01 -5.39
C ALA A 30 -0.67 -4.69 -4.65
N ALA A 31 -0.13 -4.76 -3.43
CA ALA A 31 0.30 -3.59 -2.67
C ALA A 31 1.43 -2.83 -3.36
N THR A 32 2.39 -3.54 -3.98
CA THR A 32 3.50 -2.93 -4.72
C THR A 32 3.01 -2.24 -5.98
N VAL A 33 2.11 -2.87 -6.75
CA VAL A 33 1.50 -2.27 -7.94
C VAL A 33 0.68 -1.05 -7.56
N PHE A 34 -0.14 -1.15 -6.50
CA PHE A 34 -0.92 -0.02 -5.99
C PHE A 34 -0.04 1.14 -5.54
N TRP A 35 1.09 0.86 -4.88
CA TRP A 35 2.06 1.86 -4.48
C TRP A 35 2.67 2.59 -5.68
N ILE A 36 3.08 1.86 -6.72
CA ILE A 36 3.62 2.47 -7.95
C ILE A 36 2.55 3.32 -8.66
N LEU A 37 1.30 2.85 -8.75
CA LEU A 37 0.21 3.61 -9.35
C LEU A 37 -0.03 4.96 -8.63
N MET A 38 0.09 5.01 -7.30
CA MET A 38 -0.03 6.26 -6.55
C MET A 38 1.12 7.24 -6.80
N ILE A 39 2.34 6.73 -7.00
CA ILE A 39 3.48 7.56 -7.40
C ILE A 39 3.23 8.16 -8.80
N ILE A 40 2.70 7.36 -9.73
CA ILE A 40 2.36 7.81 -11.08
C ILE A 40 1.25 8.88 -11.05
N ASP A 41 0.22 8.72 -10.21
CA ASP A 41 -0.84 9.71 -10.07
C ASP A 41 -0.31 11.05 -9.51
N CYS A 42 0.57 10.99 -8.50
CA CYS A 42 1.28 12.18 -8.00
C CYS A 42 2.17 12.82 -9.06
N ALA A 43 2.86 12.04 -9.89
CA ALA A 43 3.70 12.55 -10.96
C ALA A 43 2.88 13.24 -12.07
N LYS A 44 1.71 12.68 -12.41
CA LYS A 44 0.79 13.22 -13.43
C LYS A 44 0.00 14.44 -12.95
N ARG A 45 -0.21 14.61 -11.64
CA ARG A 45 -0.82 15.84 -11.10
C ARG A 45 0.15 17.02 -11.18
N GLU A 46 -0.25 18.07 -11.89
CA GLU A 46 0.38 19.38 -11.78
C GLU A 46 0.01 20.03 -10.44
N PHE A 47 0.81 19.77 -9.43
CA PHE A 47 0.81 20.59 -8.22
C PHE A 47 1.32 21.98 -8.58
N ARG A 48 0.58 23.03 -8.19
CA ARG A 48 0.99 24.44 -8.35
C ARG A 48 2.32 24.79 -7.68
N ASP A 49 2.79 23.94 -6.76
CA ASP A 49 4.01 24.11 -5.99
C ASP A 49 4.87 22.85 -6.14
N GLU A 50 6.01 22.98 -6.81
CA GLU A 50 6.93 21.88 -7.10
C GLU A 50 7.49 21.26 -5.80
N SER A 51 7.66 22.10 -4.78
CA SER A 51 8.07 21.69 -3.43
C SER A 51 7.07 20.72 -2.79
N THR A 52 5.77 20.96 -2.98
CA THR A 52 4.70 20.13 -2.40
C THR A 52 4.60 18.78 -3.10
N LYS A 53 4.89 18.73 -4.41
CA LYS A 53 4.97 17.49 -5.19
C LYS A 53 6.06 16.56 -4.64
N ILE A 54 7.26 17.10 -4.40
CA ILE A 54 8.42 16.32 -3.93
C ILE A 54 8.17 15.76 -2.52
N VAL A 55 7.66 16.58 -1.60
CA VAL A 55 7.33 16.13 -0.23
C VAL A 55 6.31 14.98 -0.27
N TRP A 56 5.33 15.04 -1.17
CA TRP A 56 4.33 13.99 -1.29
C TRP A 56 4.87 12.66 -1.81
N ILE A 57 5.77 12.72 -2.79
CA ILE A 57 6.46 11.52 -3.30
C ILE A 57 7.30 10.89 -2.19
N VAL A 58 8.05 11.69 -1.42
CA VAL A 58 8.88 11.18 -0.30
C VAL A 58 8.02 10.56 0.80
N VAL A 59 6.90 11.19 1.16
CA VAL A 59 5.95 10.67 2.17
C VAL A 59 5.29 9.37 1.69
N LEU A 60 4.86 9.28 0.42
CA LEU A 60 4.30 8.06 -0.17
C LEU A 60 5.33 6.92 -0.22
N VAL A 61 6.59 7.24 -0.50
CA VAL A 61 7.69 6.26 -0.52
C VAL A 61 8.03 5.74 0.88
N LEU A 62 8.00 6.59 1.90
CA LEU A 62 8.39 6.21 3.27
C LEU A 62 7.26 5.62 4.12
N LEU A 63 6.00 6.02 3.90
CA LEU A 63 4.87 5.69 4.79
C LEU A 63 3.82 4.77 4.17
N GLY A 64 3.87 4.50 2.85
CA GLY A 64 2.97 3.55 2.18
C GLY A 64 1.48 3.85 2.42
N ILE A 65 0.72 2.89 2.98
CA ILE A 65 -0.72 3.07 3.29
C ILE A 65 -0.98 4.23 4.27
N VAL A 66 -0.08 4.45 5.24
CA VAL A 66 -0.22 5.52 6.23
C VAL A 66 -0.11 6.90 5.56
N ALA A 67 0.70 7.00 4.50
CA ALA A 67 0.86 8.22 3.72
C ALA A 67 -0.46 8.67 3.06
N ALA A 68 -1.26 7.73 2.57
CA ALA A 68 -2.52 8.03 1.89
C ALA A 68 -3.57 8.66 2.83
N ILE A 69 -3.63 8.19 4.08
CA ILE A 69 -4.52 8.76 5.10
C ILE A 69 -4.05 10.17 5.49
N VAL A 70 -2.73 10.34 5.66
CA VAL A 70 -2.15 11.66 5.95
C VAL A 70 -2.35 12.62 4.78
N TYR A 71 -2.31 12.17 3.52
CA TYR A 71 -2.61 12.99 2.33
C TYR A 71 -3.99 13.59 2.40
N TYR A 72 -4.96 12.72 2.66
CA TYR A 72 -6.34 13.13 2.72
C TYR A 72 -6.56 14.20 3.79
N PHE A 73 -5.94 14.07 4.96
CA PHE A 73 -6.07 15.05 6.04
C PHE A 73 -5.25 16.32 5.82
N ALA A 74 -4.02 16.22 5.31
CA ALA A 74 -3.10 17.36 5.21
C ALA A 74 -3.36 18.23 3.97
N VAL A 75 -3.62 17.63 2.80
CA VAL A 75 -3.79 18.39 1.56
C VAL A 75 -5.21 18.94 1.45
N LYS A 76 -6.22 18.08 1.60
CA LYS A 76 -7.62 18.47 1.38
C LYS A 76 -8.08 19.54 2.38
N ARG A 77 -7.61 19.47 3.62
CA ARG A 77 -7.99 20.46 4.66
C ARG A 77 -7.27 21.80 4.51
N GLN A 78 -6.08 21.86 3.89
CA GLN A 78 -5.36 23.12 3.69
C GLN A 78 -5.91 23.94 2.51
N GLU A 79 -6.42 23.30 1.46
CA GLU A 79 -7.06 24.00 0.34
C GLU A 79 -8.33 24.75 0.76
N ASP A 80 -9.15 24.13 1.64
CA ASP A 80 -10.34 24.76 2.20
C ASP A 80 -10.03 26.02 3.03
N MET A 81 -8.88 26.03 3.72
CA MET A 81 -8.45 27.17 4.53
C MET A 81 -7.88 28.31 3.67
N LYS A 82 -7.16 28.01 2.59
CA LYS A 82 -6.65 29.03 1.66
C LYS A 82 -7.79 29.71 0.90
N ARG A 83 -8.88 28.99 0.60
CA ARG A 83 -10.07 29.54 -0.07
C ARG A 83 -10.89 30.51 0.80
N LYS A 84 -10.82 30.41 2.13
CA LYS A 84 -11.49 31.35 3.05
C LYS A 84 -10.72 32.66 3.30
N LYS A 85 -9.44 32.71 2.91
CA LYS A 85 -8.57 33.89 3.07
C LYS A 85 -8.45 34.75 1.81
N LYS A 86 -9.14 34.38 0.73
CA LYS A 86 -9.22 35.14 -0.53
C LYS A 86 -10.68 35.51 -0.76
#